data_AF-A0A0Q7NHS1-F1
#
_entry.id   AF-A0A0Q7NHS1-F1
#
_cell.length_a   1.000
_cell.length_b   1.000
_cell.length_c   1.000
_cell.angle_alpha   90.00
_cell.angle_beta   90.00
_cell.angle_gamma   90.00
#
_symmetry.space_group_name_H-M   'P 1'
#
loop_
_entity.id
_entity.type
_entity.pdbx_description
1 polymer ?
#
loop_
_entity_poly.entity_id
_entity_poly.type
_entity_poly.pdbx_seq_one_letter_code
_entity_poly.pdbx_strand_id
1 'polypeptide(L)'
;MTENVRLRPNVLAAPFRSSTATVRDAAALQLLSDGRFELGIGTGRPDARAEAERLAMPWGSAAERRNQLIATITAVRTQVDPAPPVVIAASGPRMLTTAAEYADRILLAAAPDATEDDLARMVGTVTAHTDRDVRFTLQLVGIGEHLPTWLSTRLGHTTEKLRAAGAAGLRIPQRALRNRRTDRPRRAGYRLRPVLERARQ
;
A
#
# COMPACT_ATOMS: atom_id res chain seq x y z
N MET A 1 0.18 -18.06 -14.07
CA MET A 1 -0.67 -17.42 -13.03
C MET A 1 0.07 -17.54 -11.70
N THR A 2 0.03 -16.52 -10.82
CA THR A 2 0.66 -16.64 -9.48
C THR A 2 -0.35 -17.27 -8.52
N GLU A 3 0.13 -18.01 -7.51
CA GLU A 3 -0.76 -18.73 -6.59
C GLU A 3 -0.82 -18.11 -5.19
N ASN A 4 0.30 -17.59 -4.68
CA ASN A 4 0.40 -17.17 -3.27
C ASN A 4 0.67 -15.67 -3.06
N VAL A 5 1.04 -14.95 -4.12
CA VAL A 5 1.47 -13.55 -4.00
C VAL A 5 0.25 -12.63 -3.93
N ARG A 6 0.25 -11.70 -2.96
CA ARG A 6 -0.69 -10.57 -2.92
C ARG A 6 -0.21 -9.49 -3.88
N LEU A 7 -1.13 -8.85 -4.60
CA LEU A 7 -0.83 -7.80 -5.56
C LEU A 7 -1.55 -6.51 -5.18
N ARG A 8 -0.87 -5.38 -5.43
CA ARG A 8 -1.38 -4.07 -5.08
C ARG A 8 -0.80 -2.98 -6.00
N PRO A 9 -1.61 -2.02 -6.46
CA PRO A 9 -1.10 -0.77 -7.01
C PRO A 9 -0.33 0.02 -5.94
N ASN A 10 0.69 0.78 -6.31
CA ASN A 10 1.48 1.57 -5.35
C ASN A 10 1.54 3.06 -5.70
N VAL A 11 0.47 3.84 -5.60
CA VAL A 11 -0.95 3.48 -5.44
C VAL A 11 -1.74 4.06 -6.61
N LEU A 12 -2.98 3.63 -6.83
CA LEU A 12 -3.87 4.33 -7.77
C LEU A 12 -4.13 5.76 -7.28
N ALA A 13 -4.16 6.72 -8.21
CA ALA A 13 -4.68 8.05 -7.94
C ALA A 13 -6.20 8.05 -8.14
N ALA A 14 -6.96 8.20 -7.05
CA ALA A 14 -8.42 8.29 -7.10
C ALA A 14 -8.95 9.35 -8.09
N PRO A 15 -8.31 10.54 -8.25
CA PRO A 15 -8.77 11.56 -9.19
C PRO A 15 -8.82 11.14 -10.67
N PHE A 16 -8.08 10.09 -11.07
CA PHE A 16 -7.99 9.68 -12.47
C PHE A 16 -9.02 8.62 -12.87
N ARG A 17 -9.96 8.27 -11.98
CA ARG A 17 -11.00 7.28 -12.24
C ARG A 17 -12.32 7.65 -11.56
N SER A 18 -13.43 7.18 -12.12
CA SER A 18 -14.69 7.15 -11.40
C SER A 18 -14.68 6.04 -10.34
N SER A 19 -15.51 6.19 -9.31
CA SER A 19 -15.72 5.14 -8.31
C SER A 19 -16.24 3.86 -8.96
N THR A 20 -17.18 3.96 -9.89
CA THR A 20 -17.74 2.82 -10.65
C THR A 20 -16.68 2.06 -11.44
N ALA A 21 -15.75 2.77 -12.12
CA ALA A 21 -14.65 2.11 -12.82
C ALA A 21 -13.75 1.36 -11.84
N THR A 22 -13.43 1.98 -10.70
CA THR A 22 -12.61 1.35 -9.65
C THR A 22 -13.29 0.13 -9.04
N VAL A 23 -14.61 0.17 -8.80
CA VAL A 23 -15.41 -0.97 -8.34
C VAL A 23 -15.31 -2.13 -9.34
N ARG A 24 -15.53 -1.86 -10.63
CA ARG A 24 -15.44 -2.87 -11.69
C ARG A 24 -14.06 -3.51 -11.75
N ASP A 25 -13.00 -2.70 -11.75
CA ASP A 25 -11.62 -3.17 -11.80
C ASP A 25 -11.26 -3.99 -10.56
N ALA A 26 -11.65 -3.52 -9.37
CA ALA A 26 -11.40 -4.22 -8.11
C ALA A 26 -12.12 -5.57 -8.03
N ALA A 27 -13.38 -5.65 -8.47
CA ALA A 27 -14.14 -6.90 -8.52
C ALA A 27 -13.49 -7.93 -9.46
N ALA A 28 -13.09 -7.49 -10.66
CA ALA A 28 -12.39 -8.35 -11.60
C ALA A 28 -11.06 -8.86 -11.01
N LEU A 29 -10.29 -7.99 -10.36
CA LEU A 29 -9.02 -8.38 -9.75
C LEU A 29 -9.20 -9.31 -8.54
N GLN A 30 -10.26 -9.13 -7.73
CA GLN A 30 -10.59 -10.06 -6.66
C GLN A 30 -10.93 -11.44 -7.20
N LEU A 31 -11.74 -11.52 -8.25
CA LEU A 31 -12.06 -12.79 -8.92
C LEU A 31 -10.81 -13.47 -9.49
N LEU A 32 -10.02 -12.76 -10.28
CA LEU A 32 -8.84 -13.31 -10.96
C LEU A 32 -7.71 -13.69 -10.00
N SER A 33 -7.66 -13.05 -8.82
CA SER A 33 -6.62 -13.30 -7.84
C SER A 33 -7.06 -14.23 -6.70
N ASP A 34 -8.30 -14.74 -6.72
CA ASP A 34 -8.87 -15.51 -5.62
C ASP A 34 -8.75 -14.76 -4.28
N GLY A 35 -9.18 -13.48 -4.28
CA GLY A 35 -9.19 -12.63 -3.09
C GLY A 35 -7.84 -12.07 -2.63
N ARG A 36 -6.77 -12.21 -3.43
CA ARG A 36 -5.41 -11.77 -3.07
C ARG A 36 -5.10 -10.30 -3.46
N PHE A 37 -6.04 -9.60 -4.09
CA PHE A 37 -5.85 -8.21 -4.48
C PHE A 37 -6.05 -7.27 -3.29
N GLU A 38 -5.15 -6.30 -3.15
CA GLU A 38 -5.30 -5.17 -2.23
C GLU A 38 -5.55 -3.90 -3.06
N LEU A 39 -6.49 -3.07 -2.62
CA LEU A 39 -6.74 -1.78 -3.26
C LEU A 39 -5.80 -0.72 -2.68
N GLY A 40 -4.63 -0.58 -3.31
CA GLY A 40 -3.75 0.56 -3.06
C GLY A 40 -4.27 1.82 -3.74
N ILE A 41 -4.65 2.84 -2.97
CA ILE A 41 -5.26 4.06 -3.49
C ILE A 41 -4.82 5.33 -2.71
N GLY A 42 -4.82 6.48 -3.35
CA GLY A 42 -4.51 7.77 -2.73
C GLY A 42 -5.09 8.96 -3.49
N THR A 43 -4.85 10.17 -2.98
CA THR A 43 -5.38 11.43 -3.54
C THR A 43 -4.57 11.99 -4.71
N GLY A 44 -3.56 11.25 -5.19
CA GLY A 44 -2.62 11.70 -6.21
C GLY A 44 -1.48 12.54 -5.65
N ARG A 45 -0.34 12.54 -6.34
CA ARG A 45 0.85 13.31 -5.95
C ARG A 45 0.61 14.82 -6.12
N PRO A 46 1.21 15.70 -5.31
CA PRO A 46 1.03 17.15 -5.44
C PRO A 46 1.33 17.70 -6.85
N ASP A 47 2.30 17.11 -7.55
CA ASP A 47 2.75 17.49 -8.90
C ASP A 47 1.93 16.84 -10.04
N ALA A 48 0.91 16.03 -9.72
CA ALA A 48 0.13 15.30 -10.72
C ALA A 48 -0.93 16.17 -11.45
N ARG A 49 -0.99 17.48 -11.19
CA ARG A 49 -1.93 18.38 -11.89
C ARG A 49 -1.73 18.38 -13.41
N ALA A 50 -0.48 18.48 -13.87
CA ALA A 50 -0.18 18.45 -15.30
C ALA A 50 -0.50 17.09 -15.94
N GLU A 51 -0.43 16.01 -15.16
CA GLU A 51 -0.86 14.68 -15.59
C GLU A 51 -2.39 14.60 -15.72
N ALA A 52 -3.12 15.16 -14.76
CA ALA A 52 -4.57 15.29 -14.82
C ALA A 52 -5.01 16.04 -16.10
N GLU A 53 -4.36 17.16 -16.40
CA GLU A 53 -4.63 17.97 -17.60
C GLU A 53 -4.40 17.17 -18.89
N ARG A 54 -3.28 16.43 -19.00
CA ARG A 54 -3.02 15.56 -20.16
C ARG A 54 -4.03 14.43 -20.32
N LEU A 55 -4.59 13.95 -19.20
CA LEU A 55 -5.61 12.91 -19.19
C LEU A 55 -7.04 13.46 -19.32
N ALA A 56 -7.20 14.78 -19.49
CA ALA A 56 -8.49 15.47 -19.47
C ALA A 56 -9.33 15.15 -18.22
N MET A 57 -8.67 14.98 -17.08
CA MET A 57 -9.30 14.68 -15.78
C MET A 57 -9.35 15.93 -14.90
N PRO A 58 -10.43 16.12 -14.12
CA PRO A 58 -10.49 17.19 -13.13
C PRO A 58 -9.47 16.93 -12.00
N TRP A 59 -8.74 17.96 -11.60
CA TRP A 59 -7.79 17.86 -10.49
C TRP A 59 -8.36 18.29 -9.13
N GLY A 60 -9.23 19.31 -9.14
CA GLY A 60 -9.85 19.86 -7.93
C GLY A 60 -8.87 20.36 -6.87
N SER A 61 -9.43 20.75 -5.74
CA SER A 61 -8.75 21.08 -4.49
C SER A 61 -8.31 19.82 -3.75
N ALA A 62 -7.41 19.98 -2.78
CA ALA A 62 -7.00 18.86 -1.93
C ALA A 62 -8.17 18.26 -1.12
N ALA A 63 -9.19 19.06 -0.78
CA ALA A 63 -10.38 18.58 -0.08
C ALA A 63 -11.26 17.73 -0.99
N GLU A 64 -11.54 18.20 -2.21
CA GLU A 64 -12.32 17.45 -3.21
C GLU A 64 -11.67 16.11 -3.54
N ARG A 65 -10.34 16.08 -3.72
CA ARG A 65 -9.61 14.82 -3.95
C ARG A 65 -9.69 13.85 -2.77
N ARG A 66 -9.67 14.34 -1.53
CA ARG A 66 -9.90 13.49 -0.33
C ARG A 66 -11.32 12.95 -0.30
N ASN A 67 -12.32 13.78 -0.61
CA ASN A 67 -13.72 13.34 -0.64
C ASN A 67 -13.95 12.29 -1.73
N GLN A 68 -13.36 12.46 -2.91
CA GLN A 68 -13.41 11.47 -3.99
C GLN A 68 -12.74 10.14 -3.59
N LEU A 69 -11.62 10.19 -2.89
CA LEU A 69 -10.96 9.01 -2.33
C LEU A 69 -11.90 8.26 -1.38
N ILE A 70 -12.50 8.96 -0.42
CA ILE A 70 -13.45 8.39 0.55
C ILE A 70 -14.64 7.76 -0.18
N ALA A 71 -15.26 8.48 -1.11
CA ALA A 71 -16.39 7.98 -1.89
C ALA A 71 -16.03 6.72 -2.70
N THR A 72 -14.82 6.66 -3.26
CA THR A 72 -14.32 5.49 -4.00
C THR A 72 -14.12 4.29 -3.08
N ILE A 73 -13.53 4.49 -1.90
CA ILE A 73 -13.33 3.43 -0.90
C ILE A 73 -14.68 2.88 -0.43
N THR A 74 -15.63 3.77 -0.10
CA THR A 74 -16.98 3.37 0.31
C THR A 74 -17.66 2.57 -0.78
N ALA A 75 -17.62 3.03 -2.04
CA ALA A 75 -18.23 2.32 -3.16
C ALA A 75 -17.64 0.90 -3.34
N VAL A 76 -16.31 0.75 -3.27
CA VAL A 76 -15.65 -0.55 -3.37
C VAL A 76 -16.04 -1.47 -2.22
N ARG A 77 -16.03 -0.97 -0.97
CA ARG A 77 -16.42 -1.75 0.21
C ARG A 77 -17.87 -2.22 0.15
N THR A 78 -18.77 -1.42 -0.42
CA THR A 78 -20.19 -1.76 -0.53
C THR A 78 -20.50 -2.73 -1.68
N GLN A 79 -19.76 -2.65 -2.79
CA GLN A 79 -20.16 -3.30 -4.05
C GLN A 79 -19.26 -4.46 -4.49
N VAL A 80 -18.10 -4.65 -3.88
CA VAL A 80 -17.17 -5.74 -4.23
C VAL A 80 -17.19 -6.82 -3.16
N ASP A 81 -17.35 -8.08 -3.58
CA ASP A 81 -17.36 -9.24 -2.69
C ASP A 81 -16.39 -10.34 -3.17
N PRO A 82 -15.40 -10.77 -2.36
CA PRO A 82 -15.01 -10.15 -1.10
C PRO A 82 -14.40 -8.76 -1.32
N ALA A 83 -14.71 -7.80 -0.46
CA ALA A 83 -14.11 -6.47 -0.53
C ALA A 83 -12.58 -6.56 -0.32
N PRO A 84 -11.77 -5.97 -1.22
CA PRO A 84 -10.31 -6.01 -1.06
C PRO A 84 -9.88 -5.14 0.13
N PRO A 85 -8.81 -5.54 0.87
CA PRO A 85 -8.19 -4.65 1.85
C PRO A 85 -7.74 -3.35 1.21
N VAL A 86 -8.02 -2.23 1.87
CA VAL A 86 -7.72 -0.89 1.38
C VAL A 86 -6.39 -0.40 1.95
N VAL A 87 -5.46 -0.03 1.07
CA VAL A 87 -4.19 0.56 1.46
C VAL A 87 -4.13 2.01 1.01
N ILE A 88 -4.00 2.93 1.96
CA ILE A 88 -4.01 4.37 1.67
C ILE A 88 -2.58 4.91 1.74
N ALA A 89 -2.13 5.59 0.68
CA ALA A 89 -0.91 6.39 0.74
C ALA A 89 -1.18 7.73 1.41
N ALA A 90 -0.47 8.04 2.50
CA ALA A 90 -0.68 9.25 3.28
C ALA A 90 0.63 9.82 3.83
N SER A 91 0.72 11.15 3.90
CA SER A 91 1.88 11.85 4.45
C SER A 91 1.54 13.08 5.27
N GLY A 92 0.66 13.95 4.76
CA GLY A 92 0.21 15.14 5.50
C GLY A 92 -0.78 14.81 6.62
N PRO A 93 -0.84 15.62 7.70
CA PRO A 93 -1.67 15.33 8.88
C PRO A 93 -3.13 15.03 8.54
N ARG A 94 -3.76 15.86 7.70
CA ARG A 94 -5.16 15.64 7.28
C ARG A 94 -5.36 14.31 6.56
N MET A 95 -4.40 13.88 5.75
CA MET A 95 -4.50 12.61 5.02
C MET A 95 -4.21 11.43 5.96
N LEU A 96 -3.30 11.58 6.92
CA LEU A 96 -3.05 10.56 7.95
C LEU A 96 -4.28 10.35 8.83
N THR A 97 -4.96 11.42 9.26
CA THR A 97 -6.24 11.34 9.99
C THR A 97 -7.32 10.64 9.16
N THR A 98 -7.51 11.01 7.89
CA THR A 98 -8.44 10.28 7.01
C THR A 98 -8.02 8.81 6.85
N ALA A 99 -6.74 8.51 6.72
CA ALA A 99 -6.27 7.14 6.56
C ALA A 99 -6.51 6.29 7.83
N ALA A 100 -6.42 6.89 9.02
CA ALA A 100 -6.75 6.24 10.29
C ALA A 100 -8.19 5.69 10.30
N GLU A 101 -9.12 6.42 9.69
CA GLU A 101 -10.54 6.04 9.63
C GLU A 101 -10.85 5.02 8.53
N TYR A 102 -10.23 5.14 7.35
CA TYR A 102 -10.64 4.37 6.16
C TYR A 102 -9.69 3.25 5.74
N ALA A 103 -8.42 3.26 6.16
CA ALA A 103 -7.45 2.28 5.71
C ALA A 103 -7.52 0.98 6.52
N ASP A 104 -7.15 -0.12 5.87
CA ASP A 104 -6.75 -1.37 6.51
C ASP A 104 -5.21 -1.43 6.67
N ARG A 105 -4.49 -0.68 5.82
CA ARG A 105 -3.05 -0.42 5.94
C ARG A 105 -2.70 0.97 5.42
N ILE A 106 -1.75 1.64 6.06
CA ILE A 106 -1.25 2.93 5.61
C ILE A 106 0.13 2.75 4.97
N LEU A 107 0.26 3.17 3.71
CA LEU A 107 1.55 3.42 3.09
C LEU A 107 2.01 4.80 3.52
N LEU A 108 3.04 4.86 4.35
CA LEU A 108 3.68 6.12 4.74
C LEU A 108 4.38 6.70 3.51
N ALA A 109 3.74 7.68 2.88
CA ALA A 109 4.26 8.38 1.71
C ALA A 109 5.29 9.44 2.14
N ALA A 110 6.24 9.02 2.98
CA ALA A 110 7.27 9.87 3.54
C ALA A 110 8.22 10.37 2.45
N ALA A 111 8.87 11.51 2.72
CA ALA A 111 9.94 12.00 1.86
C ALA A 111 11.10 10.97 1.83
N PRO A 112 11.90 10.93 0.77
CA PRO A 112 12.94 9.91 0.66
C PRO A 112 14.03 9.99 1.74
N ASP A 113 14.26 11.20 2.26
CA ASP A 113 15.17 11.53 3.35
C ASP A 113 14.51 11.48 4.74
N ALA A 114 13.23 11.06 4.84
CA ALA A 114 12.53 10.97 6.11
C ALA A 114 13.24 10.00 7.07
N THR A 115 13.43 10.47 8.29
CA THR A 115 14.07 9.77 9.40
C THR A 115 13.08 8.86 10.15
N GLU A 116 13.58 8.02 11.04
CA GLU A 116 12.72 7.23 11.94
C GLU A 116 11.81 8.12 12.81
N ASP A 117 12.30 9.28 13.25
CA ASP A 117 11.53 10.26 14.02
C ASP A 117 10.39 10.86 13.18
N ASP A 118 10.63 11.12 11.90
CA ASP A 118 9.59 11.58 10.98
C ASP A 118 8.48 10.52 10.84
N LEU A 119 8.88 9.24 10.68
CA LEU A 119 7.92 8.14 10.62
C LEU A 119 7.16 7.97 11.94
N ALA A 120 7.84 8.09 13.09
CA ALA A 120 7.22 8.02 14.40
C ALA A 120 6.17 9.12 14.59
N ARG A 121 6.42 10.35 14.12
CA ARG A 121 5.43 11.44 14.12
C ARG A 121 4.23 11.15 13.22
N MET A 122 4.46 10.56 12.04
CA MET A 122 3.37 10.16 11.14
C MET A 122 2.50 9.06 11.77
N VAL A 123 3.13 8.02 12.34
CA VAL A 123 2.45 6.94 13.06
C VAL A 123 1.68 7.51 14.25
N GLY A 124 2.31 8.38 15.06
CA GLY A 124 1.69 9.05 16.20
C GLY A 124 0.46 9.86 15.82
N THR A 125 0.50 10.53 14.66
CA THR A 125 -0.68 11.22 14.11
C THR A 125 -1.83 10.25 13.86
N VAL A 126 -1.56 9.07 13.30
CA VAL A 126 -2.60 8.06 13.04
C VAL A 126 -3.14 7.48 14.34
N THR A 127 -2.27 7.05 15.25
CA THR A 127 -2.68 6.41 16.51
C THR A 127 -3.42 7.36 17.45
N ALA A 128 -3.20 8.67 17.36
CA ALA A 128 -3.98 9.67 18.10
C ALA A 128 -5.43 9.83 17.59
N HIS A 129 -5.77 9.27 16.42
CA HIS A 129 -7.09 9.45 15.78
C HIS A 129 -7.85 8.13 15.56
N THR A 130 -7.32 6.99 16.02
CA THR A 130 -8.04 5.72 15.95
C THR A 130 -7.50 4.70 16.95
N ASP A 131 -8.39 3.91 17.53
CA ASP A 131 -8.05 2.72 18.33
C ASP A 131 -8.00 1.43 17.51
N ARG A 132 -8.22 1.50 16.18
CA ARG A 132 -8.17 0.35 15.29
C ARG A 132 -6.73 -0.14 15.14
N ASP A 133 -6.56 -1.46 15.01
CA ASP A 133 -5.27 -2.05 14.60
C ASP A 133 -4.99 -1.73 13.13
N VAL A 134 -4.29 -0.62 12.89
CA VAL A 134 -3.89 -0.17 11.56
C VAL A 134 -2.44 -0.58 11.29
N ARG A 135 -2.24 -1.33 10.21
CA ARG A 135 -0.89 -1.73 9.77
C ARG A 135 -0.21 -0.61 9.00
N PHE A 136 1.11 -0.51 9.10
CA PHE A 136 1.92 0.43 8.34
C PHE A 136 2.82 -0.31 7.33
N THR A 137 3.09 0.35 6.21
CA THR A 137 4.10 -0.06 5.24
C THR A 137 4.89 1.15 4.78
N LEU A 138 6.18 0.96 4.56
CA LEU A 138 7.08 1.96 4.02
C LEU A 138 7.70 1.41 2.73
N GLN A 139 7.91 2.29 1.75
CA GLN A 139 8.68 1.93 0.57
C GLN A 139 10.17 2.19 0.82
N LEU A 140 11.02 1.20 0.52
CA LEU A 140 12.45 1.41 0.49
C LEU A 140 12.81 2.37 -0.65
N VAL A 141 13.66 3.34 -0.34
CA VAL A 141 14.18 4.30 -1.32
C VAL A 141 15.54 3.90 -1.86
N GLY A 142 16.22 2.99 -1.17
CA GLY A 142 17.51 2.45 -1.57
C GLY A 142 17.96 1.23 -0.78
N ILE A 143 18.91 0.48 -1.33
CA ILE A 143 19.57 -0.63 -0.65
C ILE A 143 21.08 -0.51 -0.87
N GLY A 144 21.85 -0.39 0.21
CA GLY A 144 23.29 -0.16 0.15
C GLY A 144 23.59 1.13 -0.62
N GLU A 145 24.37 1.02 -1.70
CA GLU A 145 24.67 2.14 -2.60
C GLU A 145 23.71 2.26 -3.80
N HIS A 146 22.65 1.46 -3.85
CA HIS A 146 21.74 1.43 -4.99
C HIS A 146 20.51 2.29 -4.73
N LEU A 147 20.39 3.39 -5.49
CA LEU A 147 19.17 4.19 -5.60
C LEU A 147 18.51 4.00 -6.97
N PRO A 148 17.17 4.01 -7.04
CA PRO A 148 16.47 4.11 -8.32
C PRO A 148 16.86 5.40 -9.05
N THR A 149 17.05 5.31 -10.37
CA THR A 149 17.47 6.45 -11.22
C THR A 149 16.56 7.67 -11.08
N TRP A 150 15.24 7.47 -10.93
CA TRP A 150 14.30 8.57 -10.79
C TRP A 150 14.53 9.38 -9.50
N LEU A 151 15.04 8.75 -8.44
CA LEU A 151 15.28 9.40 -7.15
C LEU A 151 16.47 10.36 -7.22
N SER A 152 17.53 9.97 -7.92
CA SER A 152 18.69 10.83 -8.16
C SER A 152 18.39 11.92 -9.17
N THR A 153 17.82 11.56 -10.32
CA THR A 153 17.62 12.49 -11.45
C THR A 153 16.46 13.47 -11.28
N ARG A 154 15.35 13.07 -10.63
CA ARG A 154 14.18 13.95 -10.46
C ARG A 154 14.10 14.60 -9.10
N LEU A 155 14.64 13.97 -8.05
CA LEU A 155 14.57 14.49 -6.68
C LEU A 155 15.94 14.89 -6.12
N GLY A 156 17.04 14.73 -6.87
CA GLY A 156 18.36 15.24 -6.47
C GLY A 156 18.99 14.54 -5.26
N HIS A 157 18.48 13.36 -4.88
CA HIS A 157 19.02 12.59 -3.77
C HIS A 157 20.25 11.77 -4.20
N THR A 158 21.22 11.67 -3.29
CA THR A 158 22.37 10.76 -3.39
C THR A 158 22.35 9.81 -2.20
N THR A 159 23.04 8.66 -2.31
CA THR A 159 23.13 7.72 -1.19
C THR A 159 23.77 8.36 0.03
N GLU A 160 24.78 9.20 -0.20
CA GLU A 160 25.45 9.99 0.84
C GLU A 160 24.49 10.94 1.56
N LYS A 161 23.68 11.73 0.83
CA LYS A 161 22.69 12.62 1.45
C LYS A 161 21.67 11.85 2.29
N LEU A 162 21.14 10.75 1.75
CA LEU A 162 20.16 9.93 2.46
C LEU A 162 20.77 9.26 3.70
N ARG A 163 22.03 8.82 3.62
CA ARG A 163 22.77 8.28 4.76
C ARG A 163 23.02 9.35 5.82
N ALA A 164 23.48 10.53 5.41
CA ALA A 164 23.75 11.65 6.32
C ALA A 164 22.47 12.12 7.04
N ALA A 165 21.33 12.08 6.34
CA ALA A 165 20.03 12.37 6.94
C ALA A 165 19.53 11.28 7.90
N GLY A 166 20.09 10.06 7.86
CA GLY A 166 19.52 8.93 8.62
C GLY A 166 18.19 8.44 8.04
N ALA A 167 18.06 8.46 6.71
CA ALA A 167 16.82 8.12 6.02
C ALA A 167 16.36 6.69 6.33
N ALA A 168 15.18 6.55 6.94
CA ALA A 168 14.62 5.27 7.35
C ALA A 168 14.31 4.33 6.17
N GLY A 169 14.08 4.91 4.98
CA GLY A 169 13.86 4.15 3.74
C GLY A 169 15.14 3.61 3.09
N LEU A 170 16.34 4.00 3.55
CA LEU A 170 17.62 3.53 3.02
C LEU A 170 18.11 2.33 3.84
N ARG A 171 18.05 1.13 3.26
CA ARG A 171 18.52 -0.06 3.96
C ARG A 171 20.01 -0.30 3.70
N ILE A 172 20.85 -0.11 4.71
CA ILE A 172 22.25 -0.50 4.63
C ILE A 172 22.34 -2.02 4.88
N PRO A 173 22.92 -2.83 3.97
CA PRO A 173 23.09 -4.25 4.23
C PRO A 173 24.00 -4.42 5.45
N GLN A 174 23.46 -4.97 6.54
CA GLN A 174 24.29 -5.49 7.61
C GLN A 174 25.17 -6.59 7.02
N ARG A 175 26.50 -6.54 7.23
CA ARG A 175 27.37 -7.67 6.91
C ARG A 175 26.80 -8.92 7.59
N ALA A 176 26.44 -9.91 6.77
CA ALA A 176 25.96 -11.24 7.13
C ALA A 176 24.55 -11.38 7.76
N LEU A 177 23.50 -11.24 6.93
CA LEU A 177 22.41 -12.22 7.02
C LEU A 177 22.84 -13.47 6.23
N ARG A 178 23.58 -14.37 6.89
CA ARG A 178 23.72 -15.74 6.39
C ARG A 178 22.30 -16.27 6.17
N ASN A 179 22.00 -16.68 4.94
CA ASN A 179 20.81 -17.46 4.61
C ASN A 179 20.76 -18.70 5.51
N ARG A 180 20.05 -18.63 6.65
CA ARG A 180 19.50 -19.84 7.29
C ARG A 180 18.24 -20.22 6.53
N ARG A 181 18.43 -20.64 5.28
CA ARG A 181 17.50 -21.52 4.56
C ARG A 181 18.09 -22.93 4.56
N THR A 182 18.17 -23.53 5.74
CA THR A 182 18.29 -24.98 5.91
C THR A 182 17.63 -25.36 7.22
N ASP A 183 16.81 -26.41 7.16
CA ASP A 183 16.08 -27.09 8.24
C ASP A 183 14.88 -26.40 8.91
N ARG A 184 13.74 -26.47 8.21
CA ARG A 184 12.49 -26.89 8.86
C ARG A 184 12.11 -28.27 8.34
N PRO A 185 11.90 -29.28 9.19
CA PRO A 185 11.43 -30.59 8.73
C PRO A 185 10.04 -30.43 8.10
N ARG A 186 9.88 -31.03 6.93
CA ARG A 186 8.59 -31.19 6.26
C ARG A 186 7.66 -31.92 7.22
N ARG A 187 6.71 -31.21 7.85
CA ARG A 187 5.57 -31.88 8.49
C ARG A 187 4.73 -32.51 7.39
N ALA A 188 4.81 -33.83 7.33
CA ALA A 188 3.92 -34.68 6.58
C ALA A 188 2.48 -34.50 7.06
N GLY A 189 1.53 -34.62 6.12
CA GLY A 189 0.17 -35.04 6.41
C GLY A 189 -0.85 -33.94 6.60
N TYR A 190 -1.42 -33.47 5.48
CA TYR A 190 -2.85 -33.20 5.43
C TYR A 190 -3.40 -33.84 4.16
N ARG A 191 -3.92 -35.08 4.29
CA ARG A 191 -4.79 -35.66 3.26
C ARG A 191 -6.16 -35.03 3.42
N LEU A 192 -6.68 -34.46 2.33
CA LEU A 192 -8.09 -34.10 2.22
C LEU A 192 -8.81 -35.14 1.36
N ARG A 193 -10.02 -35.48 1.83
CA ARG A 193 -11.23 -36.00 1.15
C ARG A 193 -11.48 -37.52 1.13
N PRO A 194 -12.75 -37.97 0.93
CA PRO A 194 -14.03 -37.25 0.88
C PRO A 194 -15.17 -37.81 1.77
N VAL A 195 -16.23 -37.01 1.75
CA VAL A 195 -17.62 -37.16 2.19
C VAL A 195 -18.32 -38.47 1.73
N LEU A 196 -19.30 -38.89 2.55
CA LEU A 196 -20.53 -39.66 2.27
C LEU A 196 -20.54 -41.20 2.38
N GLU A 197 -21.57 -41.64 3.14
CA GLU A 197 -22.42 -42.83 3.01
C GLU A 197 -22.26 -44.04 3.95
N ARG A 198 -23.40 -44.30 4.63
CA ARG A 198 -23.98 -45.60 5.08
C ARG A 198 -23.23 -46.31 6.21
N ALA A 199 -23.85 -47.04 7.12
CA ALA A 199 -25.22 -47.27 7.59
C ALA A 199 -25.02 -48.28 8.75
N ARG A 200 -25.83 -48.21 9.80
CA ARG A 200 -26.21 -49.32 10.71
C ARG A 200 -25.21 -50.49 10.86
N GLN A 201 -24.61 -50.59 12.03
CA GLN A 201 -24.78 -51.73 12.95
C GLN A 201 -24.38 -51.30 14.37
#